data_AF-A0A699VFZ0-F1
#
_entry.id   AF-A0A699VFZ0-F1
#
_cell.length_a   1.000
_cell.length_b   1.000
_cell.length_c   1.000
_cell.angle_alpha   90.00
_cell.angle_beta   90.00
_cell.angle_gamma   90.00
#
_symmetry.space_group_name_H-M   'P 1'
#
loop_
_entity.id
_entity.type
_entity.pdbx_description
1 polymer ?
#
loop_
_entity_poly.entity_id
_entity_poly.type
_entity_poly.pdbx_seq_one_letter_code
_entity_poly.pdbx_strand_id
1 'polypeptide(L)' 'AKVMLKYGVTHRLATPYHPQTSGQVEASNHGLKRILERTVGENRASWSDKLDDALWAF' A
#
# COMPACT_ATOMS: atom_id res chain seq x y z
N ALA A 1 5.54 -3.47 -19.50
CA ALA A 1 6.96 -3.08 -19.63
C ALA A 1 7.20 -1.78 -20.39
N LYS A 2 6.36 -1.37 -21.37
CA LYS A 2 6.58 -0.16 -22.20
C LYS A 2 6.84 1.13 -21.39
N VAL A 3 6.12 1.33 -20.29
CA VAL A 3 6.32 2.49 -19.39
C VAL A 3 7.63 2.38 -18.61
N MET A 4 7.92 1.20 -18.03
CA MET A 4 9.16 0.96 -17.28
C MET A 4 10.40 1.17 -18.17
N LEU A 5 10.37 0.67 -19.41
CA LEU A 5 11.44 0.90 -20.40
C LEU A 5 11.60 2.38 -20.76
N LYS A 6 10.48 3.12 -20.94
CA LYS A 6 10.50 4.55 -21.24
C LYS A 6 11.21 5.37 -20.14
N TYR A 7 11.10 4.96 -18.89
CA TYR A 7 11.68 5.66 -17.74
C TYR A 7 12.93 4.98 -17.16
N GLY A 8 13.48 3.96 -17.84
CA GLY A 8 14.67 3.24 -17.37
C GLY A 8 14.49 2.47 -16.06
N VAL A 9 13.26 2.14 -15.69
CA VAL A 9 12.95 1.43 -14.44
C VAL A 9 13.13 -0.07 -14.61
N THR A 10 13.97 -0.67 -13.77
CA THR A 10 14.08 -2.13 -13.68
C THR A 10 12.94 -2.70 -12.82
N HIS A 11 12.13 -3.58 -13.41
CA HIS A 11 11.05 -4.24 -12.71
C HIS A 11 11.57 -5.46 -11.94
N ARG A 12 11.44 -5.44 -10.61
CA ARG A 12 11.75 -6.59 -9.73
C ARG A 12 10.45 -7.22 -9.26
N LEU A 13 10.27 -8.50 -9.55
CA LEU A 13 9.09 -9.27 -9.16
C LEU A 13 9.43 -10.17 -7.97
N ALA A 14 8.51 -10.24 -7.01
CA ALA A 14 8.53 -11.26 -5.99
C ALA A 14 8.10 -12.62 -6.58
N THR A 15 8.52 -13.70 -5.95
CA THR A 15 8.04 -15.04 -6.30
C THR A 15 6.57 -15.19 -5.92
N PRO A 16 5.77 -15.92 -6.71
CA PRO A 16 4.38 -16.20 -6.37
C PRO A 16 4.26 -16.85 -4.99
N TYR A 17 3.23 -16.47 -4.22
CA TYR A 17 2.97 -16.99 -2.88
C TYR A 17 4.12 -16.83 -1.87
N HIS A 18 5.05 -15.88 -2.10
CA HIS A 18 6.13 -15.57 -1.16
C HIS A 18 6.05 -14.13 -0.60
N PRO A 19 5.02 -13.86 0.24
CA PRO A 19 4.75 -12.53 0.82
C PRO A 19 5.95 -11.90 1.54
N GLN A 20 6.76 -12.71 2.24
CA GLN A 20 7.94 -12.28 3.00
C GLN A 20 8.98 -11.52 2.17
N THR A 21 9.09 -11.78 0.86
CA THR A 21 10.01 -11.04 -0.04
C THR A 21 9.72 -9.55 -0.03
N SER A 22 8.47 -9.18 0.23
CA SER A 22 7.99 -7.80 0.27
C SER A 22 7.66 -7.36 1.70
N GLY A 23 8.27 -7.97 2.72
CA GLY A 23 7.88 -7.79 4.13
C GLY A 23 7.84 -6.35 4.62
N GLN A 24 8.68 -5.45 4.09
CA GLN A 24 8.59 -4.01 4.39
C GLN A 24 7.27 -3.41 3.89
N VAL A 25 6.84 -3.77 2.68
CA VAL A 25 5.55 -3.33 2.12
C VAL A 25 4.39 -3.91 2.94
N GLU A 26 4.51 -5.15 3.41
CA GLU A 26 3.49 -5.76 4.27
C GLU A 26 3.36 -5.04 5.61
N ALA A 27 4.48 -4.71 6.25
CA ALA A 27 4.49 -3.95 7.50
C ALA A 27 3.86 -2.56 7.32
N SER A 28 4.23 -1.84 6.27
CA SER A 28 3.65 -0.53 5.95
C SER A 28 2.15 -0.62 5.64
N ASN A 29 1.73 -1.61 4.84
CA ASN A 29 0.32 -1.81 4.52
C ASN A 29 -0.51 -2.14 5.76
N HIS A 30 0.04 -2.91 6.71
CA HIS A 30 -0.63 -3.24 7.95
C HIS A 30 -0.78 -2.00 8.85
N GLY A 31 0.24 -1.15 8.93
CA GLY A 31 0.18 0.13 9.64
C GLY A 31 -0.88 1.07 9.07
N LEU A 32 -0.85 1.30 7.75
CA LEU A 32 -1.85 2.13 7.06
C LEU A 32 -3.27 1.60 7.24
N LYS A 33 -3.47 0.28 7.13
CA LYS A 33 -4.76 -0.35 7.37
C LYS A 33 -5.28 -0.07 8.78
N ARG A 34 -4.42 -0.15 9.80
CA ARG A 34 -4.80 0.12 11.20
C ARG A 34 -5.19 1.58 11.42
N ILE A 35 -4.55 2.53 10.73
CA ILE A 35 -4.91 3.94 10.78
C ILE A 35 -6.28 4.14 10.11
N LEU A 36 -6.48 3.59 8.92
CA LEU A 36 -7.75 3.67 8.18
C LEU A 36 -8.91 3.04 8.93
N GLU A 37 -8.71 1.89 9.59
CA GLU A 37 -9.75 1.25 10.40
C GLU A 37 -10.22 2.14 11.55
N ARG A 38 -9.33 2.98 12.09
CA ARG A 38 -9.68 3.94 13.16
C ARG A 38 -10.37 5.20 12.63
N THR A 39 -9.97 5.68 11.45
CA THR A 39 -10.48 6.95 10.90
C THR A 39 -11.80 6.80 10.15
N VAL A 40 -12.02 5.64 9.51
CA VAL A 40 -13.22 5.38 8.68
C VAL A 40 -14.41 4.88 9.52
N GLY A 41 -14.13 4.29 10.69
CA GLY A 41 -15.17 3.80 11.60
C GLY A 41 -16.09 2.76 10.92
N GLU A 42 -17.41 2.92 11.08
CA GLU A 42 -18.40 1.97 10.54
C GLU A 42 -18.58 2.06 9.02
N ASN A 43 -18.37 3.24 8.42
CA ASN A 43 -18.60 3.44 6.98
C ASN A 43 -17.35 3.12 6.16
N ARG A 44 -17.02 1.82 6.04
CA ARG A 44 -15.82 1.33 5.32
C ARG A 44 -15.74 1.73 3.85
N ALA A 45 -16.83 2.24 3.25
CA ALA A 45 -16.85 2.66 1.85
C ALA A 45 -16.13 4.01 1.60
N SER A 46 -15.96 4.86 2.63
CA SER A 46 -15.32 6.17 2.50
C SER A 46 -13.81 6.15 2.78
N TRP A 47 -13.17 4.98 2.71
CA TRP A 47 -11.74 4.84 3.00
C TRP A 47 -10.84 5.64 2.05
N SER A 48 -11.26 5.81 0.79
CA SER A 48 -10.51 6.61 -0.20
C SER A 48 -10.38 8.07 0.24
N ASP A 49 -11.46 8.62 0.79
CA ASP A 49 -11.54 10.02 1.20
C ASP A 49 -10.71 10.30 2.45
N LYS A 50 -10.36 9.24 3.20
CA LYS A 50 -9.52 9.27 4.41
C LYS A 50 -8.09 8.80 4.17
N LEU A 51 -7.74 8.45 2.93
CA LEU A 51 -6.42 7.91 2.61
C LEU A 51 -5.33 8.98 2.74
N ASP A 52 -5.60 10.22 2.33
CA ASP A 52 -4.63 11.33 2.42
C ASP A 52 -4.31 11.64 3.89
N ASP A 53 -5.34 11.78 4.72
CA ASP A 53 -5.21 11.94 6.18
C ASP A 53 -4.43 10.77 6.82
N ALA A 54 -4.70 9.53 6.38
CA ALA A 54 -4.03 8.35 6.90
C ALA A 54 -2.56 8.26 6.48
N LEU A 55 -2.23 8.70 5.25
CA LEU A 55 -0.85 8.78 4.76
C LEU A 55 -0.08 9.90 5.45
N TRP A 56 -0.73 11.01 5.78
CA TRP A 56 -0.12 12.11 6.54
C TRP A 56 0.22 11.70 7.98
N ALA A 57 -0.60 10.84 8.58
CA ALA A 57 -0.41 10.33 9.94
C ALA A 57 0.55 9.13 10.06
N PHE A 58 0.93 8.51 8.94
CA PHE A 58 1.83 7.35 8.88
C PHE A 58 3.30 7.77 8.80
#